data_AF-A0A1M5CJ02-F1
#
_entry.id   AF-A0A1M5CJ02-F1
#
_cell.length_a   1.000
_cell.length_b   1.000
_cell.length_c   1.000
_cell.angle_alpha   90.00
_cell.angle_beta   90.00
_cell.angle_gamma   90.00
#
_symmetry.space_group_name_H-M   'P 1'
#
loop_
_entity.id
_entity.type
_entity.pdbx_description
1 polymer ?
#
loop_
_entity_poly.entity_id
_entity_poly.type
_entity_poly.pdbx_seq_one_letter_code
_entity_poly.pdbx_strand_id
1 'polypeptide(L)'
;MRTHEHHELSDTPEGKPQNPGQGEGADRGFEHRDLSSSTLVKAILFMVGFVPLCLLLLWGLMNTVWQEPARPPSPFDSPQIRTPPPRLQTSPVQDYTIFRERMARHLNTYGWVDREAGTVRVPIAVAKERLLEQGLPKQDQPKEGQ
;
A
#
# COMPACT_ATOMS: atom_id res chain seq x y z
N MET A 1 -81.65 -28.44 -97.24
CA MET A 1 -81.01 -29.66 -97.77
C MET A 1 -79.68 -29.81 -97.07
N ARG A 2 -79.43 -31.02 -96.54
CA ARG A 2 -78.47 -31.39 -95.49
C ARG A 2 -77.21 -32.00 -96.10
N THR A 3 -76.02 -31.61 -95.61
CA THR A 3 -74.77 -32.39 -95.43
C THR A 3 -73.78 -31.48 -94.68
N HIS A 4 -73.64 -31.62 -93.35
CA HIS A 4 -72.61 -32.41 -92.62
C HIS A 4 -71.18 -31.97 -92.99
N GLU A 5 -70.58 -31.11 -92.16
CA GLU A 5 -69.66 -31.42 -91.05
C GLU A 5 -68.22 -31.64 -91.53
N HIS A 6 -67.26 -30.92 -90.94
CA HIS A 6 -66.08 -31.53 -90.32
C HIS A 6 -65.25 -30.49 -89.55
N HIS A 7 -64.89 -30.92 -88.35
CA HIS A 7 -63.71 -30.59 -87.56
C HIS A 7 -63.74 -29.40 -86.57
N GLU A 8 -64.04 -29.82 -85.34
CA GLU A 8 -63.56 -29.36 -84.04
C GLU A 8 -62.18 -28.67 -83.95
N LEU A 9 -62.06 -27.98 -82.81
CA LEU A 9 -60.89 -27.81 -81.96
C LEU A 9 -60.13 -26.47 -82.06
N SER A 10 -60.60 -25.49 -81.28
CA SER A 10 -59.82 -25.03 -80.11
C SER A 10 -60.64 -24.05 -79.27
N ASP A 11 -60.78 -24.42 -78.00
CA ASP A 11 -61.46 -23.71 -76.93
C ASP A 11 -61.04 -22.23 -76.79
N THR A 12 -62.04 -21.41 -76.50
CA THR A 12 -61.98 -20.16 -75.73
C THR A 12 -62.71 -20.49 -74.41
N PRO A 13 -62.30 -20.07 -73.18
CA PRO A 13 -62.28 -18.65 -72.83
C PRO A 13 -61.37 -18.16 -71.66
N GLU A 14 -61.20 -16.83 -71.64
CA GLU A 14 -61.17 -15.88 -70.50
C GLU A 14 -60.37 -16.10 -69.20
N GLY A 15 -59.80 -14.99 -68.68
CA GLY A 15 -59.52 -14.82 -67.25
C GLY A 15 -58.48 -13.75 -66.90
N LYS A 16 -58.91 -12.60 -66.37
CA LYS A 16 -58.10 -11.45 -65.92
C LYS A 16 -57.71 -11.58 -64.41
N PRO A 17 -57.16 -10.53 -63.77
CA PRO A 17 -55.84 -10.42 -63.10
C PRO A 17 -55.72 -11.00 -61.68
N GLN A 18 -54.51 -11.35 -61.22
CA GLN A 18 -54.24 -11.71 -59.82
C GLN A 18 -52.83 -11.28 -59.37
N ASN A 19 -52.76 -10.23 -58.55
CA ASN A 19 -51.66 -9.95 -57.63
C ASN A 19 -52.00 -10.61 -56.29
N PRO A 20 -51.13 -11.47 -55.74
CA PRO A 20 -51.17 -11.76 -54.31
C PRO A 20 -49.79 -11.62 -53.66
N GLY A 21 -49.73 -10.73 -52.66
CA GLY A 21 -49.21 -11.10 -51.34
C GLY A 21 -47.70 -11.05 -51.08
N GLN A 22 -47.31 -10.02 -50.31
CA GLN A 22 -46.61 -10.12 -49.01
C GLN A 22 -45.18 -10.70 -48.90
N GLY A 23 -44.37 -10.01 -48.06
CA GLY A 23 -43.08 -10.46 -47.50
C GLY A 23 -42.03 -9.35 -47.62
N GLU A 24 -41.90 -8.43 -46.66
CA GLU A 24 -41.03 -8.53 -45.47
C GLU A 24 -39.51 -8.48 -45.74
N GLY A 25 -38.80 -7.67 -44.94
CA GLY A 25 -37.34 -7.68 -44.78
C GLY A 25 -36.60 -6.77 -45.76
N ALA A 26 -36.21 -5.55 -45.43
CA ALA A 26 -35.10 -5.21 -44.54
C ALA A 26 -33.78 -5.96 -44.85
N ASP A 27 -32.73 -5.15 -45.02
CA ASP A 27 -31.32 -5.41 -44.67
C ASP A 27 -30.29 -5.76 -45.76
N ARG A 28 -29.59 -4.70 -46.19
CA ARG A 28 -28.12 -4.54 -46.23
C ARG A 28 -27.29 -5.81 -46.45
N GLY A 29 -26.91 -6.05 -47.70
CA GLY A 29 -25.77 -6.90 -48.06
C GLY A 29 -24.45 -6.20 -47.71
N PHE A 30 -23.96 -6.37 -46.48
CA PHE A 30 -22.55 -6.18 -46.17
C PHE A 30 -21.78 -7.39 -46.70
N GLU A 31 -20.96 -7.19 -47.74
CA GLU A 31 -20.02 -8.21 -48.21
C GLU A 31 -18.88 -8.34 -47.19
N HIS A 32 -19.16 -9.09 -46.12
CA HIS A 32 -18.12 -9.56 -45.21
C HIS A 32 -17.33 -10.61 -45.98
N ARG A 33 -16.18 -10.19 -46.50
CA ARG A 33 -15.12 -11.08 -46.97
C ARG A 33 -14.79 -12.02 -45.82
N ASP A 34 -15.40 -13.21 -45.82
CA ASP A 34 -15.21 -14.22 -44.80
C ASP A 34 -13.72 -14.44 -44.63
N LEU A 35 -13.20 -14.10 -43.45
CA LEU A 35 -11.84 -14.44 -43.09
C LEU A 35 -11.71 -15.95 -43.26
N SER A 36 -10.85 -16.38 -44.19
CA SER A 36 -10.66 -17.80 -44.50
C SER A 36 -10.58 -18.60 -43.20
N SER A 37 -11.43 -19.61 -43.05
CA SER A 37 -11.54 -20.41 -41.83
C SER A 37 -10.19 -21.01 -41.43
N SER A 38 -9.34 -21.30 -42.42
CA SER A 38 -7.97 -21.76 -42.20
C SER A 38 -7.08 -20.70 -41.54
N THR A 39 -7.21 -19.43 -41.93
CA THR A 39 -6.47 -18.31 -41.34
C THR A 39 -6.91 -18.04 -39.90
N LEU A 40 -8.23 -18.13 -39.63
CA LEU A 40 -8.75 -17.99 -38.27
C LEU A 40 -8.24 -19.10 -37.35
N VAL A 41 -8.30 -20.37 -37.79
CA VAL A 41 -7.81 -21.51 -37.01
C VAL A 41 -6.31 -21.40 -36.74
N LYS A 42 -5.50 -20.98 -37.73
CA LYS A 42 -4.07 -20.74 -37.54
C LYS A 42 -3.78 -19.60 -36.57
N ALA A 43 -4.54 -18.51 -36.64
CA ALA A 43 -4.41 -17.37 -35.73
C ALA A 43 -4.76 -17.78 -34.29
N ILE A 44 -5.82 -18.56 -34.10
CA ILE A 44 -6.20 -19.11 -32.79
C ILE A 44 -5.11 -20.04 -32.27
N LEU A 45 -4.63 -20.98 -33.08
CA LEU A 45 -3.57 -21.91 -32.69
C LEU A 45 -2.27 -21.18 -32.33
N PHE A 46 -1.91 -20.14 -33.11
CA PHE A 46 -0.78 -19.28 -32.82
C PHE A 46 -0.96 -18.54 -31.49
N MET A 47 -2.13 -17.93 -31.24
CA MET A 47 -2.40 -17.22 -29.98
C MET A 47 -2.35 -18.17 -28.78
N VAL A 48 -2.91 -19.37 -28.92
CA VAL A 48 -2.91 -20.42 -27.88
C VAL A 48 -1.50 -20.91 -27.57
N GLY A 49 -0.55 -20.86 -28.52
CA GLY A 49 0.87 -21.16 -28.24
C GLY A 49 1.66 -19.95 -27.73
N PHE A 50 1.44 -18.79 -28.33
CA PHE A 50 2.22 -17.59 -28.10
C PHE A 50 1.96 -16.97 -26.73
N VAL A 51 0.69 -16.88 -26.33
CA VAL A 51 0.32 -16.31 -25.02
C VAL A 51 0.95 -17.11 -23.86
N PRO A 52 0.80 -18.44 -23.75
CA PRO A 52 1.44 -19.17 -22.67
C PRO A 52 2.96 -19.16 -22.78
N LEU A 53 3.55 -19.13 -23.98
CA LEU A 53 5.00 -18.97 -24.13
C LEU A 53 5.48 -17.64 -23.51
N CYS A 54 4.80 -16.53 -23.79
CA CYS A 54 5.10 -15.23 -23.18
C CYS A 54 4.92 -15.26 -21.66
N LEU A 55 3.86 -15.91 -21.16
CA LEU A 55 3.62 -16.05 -19.72
C LEU A 55 4.71 -16.89 -19.04
N LEU A 56 5.17 -17.98 -19.67
CA LEU A 56 6.25 -18.83 -19.16
C LEU A 56 7.59 -18.08 -19.14
N LEU A 57 7.89 -17.31 -20.19
CA LEU A 57 9.09 -16.47 -20.24
C LEU A 57 9.05 -15.39 -19.17
N LEU A 58 7.91 -14.71 -18.99
CA LEU A 58 7.74 -13.71 -17.96
C LEU A 58 7.83 -14.33 -16.56
N TRP A 59 7.23 -15.49 -16.35
CA TRP A 59 7.35 -16.24 -15.10
C TRP A 59 8.79 -16.64 -14.78
N GLY A 60 9.55 -17.14 -15.77
CA GLY A 60 10.96 -17.46 -15.61
C GLY A 60 11.82 -16.22 -15.31
N LEU A 61 11.55 -15.10 -15.99
CA LEU A 61 12.23 -13.83 -15.72
C LEU A 61 11.89 -13.31 -14.32
N MET A 62 10.62 -13.39 -13.91
CA MET A 62 10.18 -12.99 -12.57
C MET A 62 10.92 -13.80 -11.50
N ASN A 63 10.99 -15.12 -11.65
CA ASN A 63 11.63 -16.01 -10.68
C ASN A 63 13.16 -15.86 -10.60
N THR A 64 13.81 -15.22 -11.58
CA THR A 64 15.26 -15.01 -11.60
C THR A 64 15.64 -13.59 -11.18
N VAL A 65 14.88 -12.58 -11.62
CA VAL A 65 15.16 -11.16 -11.36
C VAL A 65 14.61 -10.70 -10.02
N TRP A 66 13.52 -11.28 -9.53
CA TRP A 66 12.85 -10.86 -8.29
C TRP A 66 13.14 -11.76 -7.11
N GLN A 67 14.24 -12.51 -7.16
CA GLN A 67 14.81 -13.12 -5.96
C GLN A 67 15.36 -11.98 -5.11
N GLU A 68 14.61 -11.55 -4.10
CA GLU A 68 15.16 -10.65 -3.10
C GLU A 68 16.36 -11.35 -2.43
N PRO A 69 17.59 -10.82 -2.54
CA PRO A 69 18.71 -11.41 -1.82
C PRO A 69 18.38 -11.35 -0.34
N ALA A 70 18.63 -12.45 0.38
CA ALA A 70 18.36 -12.53 1.81
C ALA A 70 18.95 -11.30 2.51
N ARG A 71 18.07 -10.45 3.06
CA ARG A 71 18.50 -9.21 3.72
C ARG A 71 19.38 -9.62 4.91
N PRO A 72 20.61 -9.07 5.04
CA PRO A 72 21.44 -9.36 6.20
C PRO A 72 20.67 -8.91 7.46
N PRO A 73 20.71 -9.70 8.55
CA PRO A 73 19.96 -9.38 9.75
C PRO A 73 20.35 -7.99 10.26
N SER A 74 19.37 -7.10 10.37
CA SER A 74 19.59 -5.75 10.88
C SER A 74 19.64 -5.78 12.41
N PRO A 75 20.52 -5.02 13.08
CA PRO A 75 20.46 -4.81 14.53
C PRO A 75 19.11 -4.25 15.01
N PHE A 76 18.32 -3.67 14.10
CA PHE A 76 16.97 -3.14 14.35
C PHE A 76 15.84 -4.12 14.03
N ASP A 77 16.13 -5.35 13.58
CA ASP A 77 15.14 -6.44 13.45
C ASP A 77 14.75 -7.04 14.81
N SER A 78 15.02 -6.32 15.90
CA SER A 78 14.56 -6.68 17.22
C SER A 78 13.03 -6.86 17.19
N PRO A 79 12.49 -7.96 17.76
CA PRO A 79 11.04 -8.14 17.86
C PRO A 79 10.49 -6.91 18.56
N GLN A 80 9.56 -6.21 17.89
CA GLN A 80 9.01 -4.94 18.34
C GLN A 80 8.74 -5.01 19.84
N ILE A 81 9.61 -4.37 20.63
CA ILE A 81 9.35 -4.14 22.04
C ILE A 81 8.13 -3.23 22.02
N ARG A 82 6.96 -3.82 22.28
CA ARG A 82 5.71 -3.05 22.44
C ARG A 82 5.92 -2.17 23.65
N THR A 83 6.40 -0.95 23.43
CA THR A 83 6.44 0.05 24.48
C THR A 83 5.01 0.20 24.97
N PRO A 84 4.78 0.13 26.29
CA PRO A 84 3.45 0.36 26.83
C PRO A 84 2.97 1.75 26.35
N PRO A 85 1.67 1.92 26.12
CA PRO A 85 1.15 3.22 25.70
C PRO A 85 1.56 4.29 26.72
N PRO A 86 1.83 5.53 26.27
CA PRO A 86 2.21 6.61 27.16
C PRO A 86 1.14 6.77 28.24
N ARG A 87 1.54 6.67 29.51
CA ARG A 87 0.62 6.81 30.64
C ARG A 87 0.44 8.30 30.93
N LEU A 88 -0.81 8.76 30.98
CA LEU A 88 -1.11 10.13 31.37
C LEU A 88 -0.86 10.31 32.86
N GLN A 89 -0.14 11.37 33.23
CA GLN A 89 0.00 11.77 34.63
C GLN A 89 -1.35 12.26 35.16
N THR A 90 -1.82 11.66 36.25
CA THR A 90 -3.17 11.91 36.79
C THR A 90 -3.34 13.28 37.44
N SER A 91 -2.27 13.81 38.05
CA SER A 91 -2.32 15.04 38.87
C SER A 91 -1.07 15.92 38.68
N PRO A 92 -0.81 16.43 37.46
CA PRO A 92 0.43 17.15 37.17
C PRO A 92 0.68 18.37 38.07
N VAL A 93 -0.38 19.12 38.43
CA VAL A 93 -0.26 20.32 39.28
C VAL A 93 0.12 19.96 40.72
N GLN A 94 -0.49 18.92 41.27
CA GLN A 94 -0.19 18.47 42.63
C GLN A 94 1.23 17.92 42.71
N ASP A 95 1.61 17.08 41.76
CA ASP A 95 2.93 16.47 41.69
C ASP A 95 4.02 17.53 41.55
N TYR A 96 3.79 18.55 40.72
CA TYR A 96 4.69 19.70 40.58
C TYR A 96 4.82 20.49 41.88
N THR A 97 3.71 20.72 42.60
CA THR A 97 3.72 21.46 43.87
C THR A 97 4.55 20.71 44.93
N ILE A 98 4.32 19.40 45.08
CA ILE A 98 5.08 18.54 45.99
C ILE A 98 6.56 18.52 45.61
N PHE A 99 6.87 18.40 44.32
CA PHE A 99 8.24 18.44 43.81
C PHE A 99 8.92 19.77 44.15
N ARG A 100 8.25 20.89 43.87
CA ARG A 100 8.76 22.24 44.13
C ARG A 100 9.04 22.44 45.63
N GLU A 101 8.13 22.03 46.51
CA GLU A 101 8.32 22.13 47.96
C GLU A 101 9.49 21.27 48.45
N ARG A 102 9.62 20.05 47.93
CA ARG A 102 10.74 19.16 48.26
C ARG A 102 12.07 19.77 47.84
N MET A 103 12.15 20.33 46.63
CA MET A 103 13.37 21.00 46.14
C MET A 103 13.68 22.26 46.94
N ALA A 104 12.66 23.07 47.26
CA ALA A 104 12.83 24.26 48.09
C ALA A 104 13.40 23.90 49.48
N ARG A 105 12.90 22.83 50.11
CA ARG A 105 13.47 22.34 51.37
C ARG A 105 14.91 21.87 51.19
N HIS A 106 15.20 21.08 50.16
CA HIS A 106 16.54 20.57 49.90
C HIS A 106 17.58 21.70 49.71
N LEU A 107 17.21 22.77 49.00
CA LEU A 107 18.12 23.90 48.72
C LEU A 107 18.33 24.83 49.91
N ASN A 108 17.34 24.95 50.80
CA ASN A 108 17.35 25.94 51.88
C ASN A 108 17.65 25.35 53.26
N THR A 109 17.68 24.02 53.41
CA THR A 109 17.98 23.39 54.69
C THR A 109 19.22 22.52 54.65
N TYR A 110 19.90 22.46 55.79
CA TYR A 110 20.91 21.46 56.04
C TYR A 110 20.32 20.05 55.94
N GLY A 111 21.18 19.09 55.62
CA GLY A 111 20.82 17.67 55.59
C GLY A 111 22.07 16.81 55.49
N TRP A 112 21.91 15.51 55.66
CA TRP A 112 22.99 14.57 55.40
C TRP A 112 22.89 14.08 53.96
N VAL A 113 24.04 14.01 53.28
CA VAL A 113 24.17 13.32 51.98
C VAL A 113 24.62 11.89 52.25
N ASP A 114 25.68 11.74 53.06
CA ASP A 114 26.20 10.47 53.54
C ASP A 114 26.61 10.65 55.00
N ARG A 115 25.95 9.91 55.91
CA ARG A 115 26.22 10.01 57.35
C ARG A 115 27.50 9.25 57.74
N GLU A 116 27.82 8.17 57.06
CA GLU A 116 28.97 7.32 57.37
C GLU A 116 30.26 8.01 56.92
N ALA A 117 30.24 8.62 55.73
CA ALA A 117 31.35 9.42 55.22
C ALA A 117 31.41 10.85 55.80
N GLY A 118 30.49 11.22 56.71
CA GLY A 118 30.47 12.54 57.34
C GLY A 118 30.11 13.70 56.40
N THR A 119 29.49 13.42 55.25
CA THR A 119 29.19 14.42 54.21
C THR A 119 27.82 15.05 54.43
N VAL A 120 27.81 16.37 54.65
CA VAL A 120 26.59 17.17 54.86
C VAL A 120 26.25 18.03 53.63
N ARG A 121 24.96 18.20 53.39
CA ARG A 121 24.42 19.23 52.50
C ARG A 121 24.27 20.53 53.27
N VAL A 122 24.82 21.60 52.70
CA VAL A 122 24.68 22.99 53.19
C VAL A 122 23.64 23.73 52.34
N PRO A 123 22.82 24.63 52.92
CA PRO A 123 21.94 25.51 52.15
C PRO A 123 22.72 26.29 51.08
N ILE A 124 22.13 26.43 49.89
CA ILE A 124 22.82 27.03 48.74
C ILE A 124 23.24 28.48 48.99
N ALA A 125 22.46 29.24 49.77
CA ALA A 125 22.80 30.62 50.13
C ALA A 125 24.11 30.68 50.93
N VAL A 126 24.25 29.81 51.94
CA VAL A 126 25.44 29.70 52.77
C VAL A 126 26.61 29.17 51.95
N ALA A 127 26.39 28.16 51.11
CA ALA A 127 27.45 27.63 50.24
C ALA A 127 28.02 28.71 49.31
N LYS A 128 27.17 29.58 48.74
CA LYS A 128 27.61 30.72 47.93
C LYS A 128 28.43 31.71 48.75
N GLU A 129 27.97 32.09 49.94
CA GLU A 129 28.71 33.00 50.82
C GLU A 129 30.10 32.44 51.15
N ARG A 130 30.18 31.18 51.56
CA ARG A 130 31.45 30.51 51.84
C ARG A 130 32.36 30.43 50.62
N LEU A 131 31.80 30.16 49.44
CA LEU A 131 32.58 30.13 48.20
C LEU A 131 33.14 31.51 47.85
N LEU A 132 32.39 32.59 48.11
CA LEU A 132 32.86 33.96 47.88
C LEU A 132 33.95 34.36 48.90
N GLU A 133 33.82 33.93 50.16
CA GLU A 133 34.85 34.13 51.20
C GLU A 133 36.15 33.40 50.88
N GLN A 134 36.05 32.14 50.44
CA GLN A 134 37.20 31.26 50.19
C GLN A 134 37.82 31.49 48.81
N GLY A 135 37.09 32.11 47.89
CA GLY A 135 37.41 32.15 46.47
C GLY A 135 37.13 30.81 45.79
N LEU A 136 37.17 30.81 44.45
CA LEU A 136 37.06 29.56 43.69
C LEU A 136 38.29 28.68 43.98
N PRO A 137 38.10 27.37 44.19
CA PRO A 137 39.23 26.47 44.34
C PRO A 137 40.09 26.58 43.08
N LYS A 138 41.40 26.81 43.26
CA LYS A 138 42.34 26.66 42.15
C LYS A 138 42.25 25.22 41.71
N GLN A 139 41.87 24.97 40.46
CA GLN A 139 42.02 23.64 39.88
C GLN A 139 43.51 23.32 39.94
N ASP A 140 43.90 22.44 40.86
CA ASP A 140 45.23 21.85 40.83
C ASP A 140 45.33 21.13 39.49
N GLN A 141 46.18 21.65 38.60
CA GLN A 141 46.49 20.98 37.35
C GLN A 141 46.93 19.56 37.71
N PRO A 142 46.38 18.52 37.05
CA PRO A 142 46.77 17.14 37.32
C PRO A 142 48.29 17.06 37.27
N LYS A 143 48.93 16.63 38.36
CA LYS A 143 50.37 16.38 38.37
C LYS A 143 50.62 15.25 37.37
N GLU A 144 51.02 15.63 36.16
CA GLU A 144 51.45 14.68 35.13
C GLU A 144 52.66 13.90 35.66
N GLY A 145 52.48 12.59 35.76
CA GLY A 145 53.52 11.55 35.68
C GLY A 145 54.74 11.68 36.58
N GLN A 146 54.74 10.91 37.68
CA GLN A 146 55.93 10.15 38.09
C GLN A 146 55.56 8.67 38.13
#